data_AF-A0A2R6CVU0-F1
#
_entry.id   AF-A0A2R6CVU0-F1
#
_cell.length_a   1.000
_cell.length_b   1.000
_cell.length_c   1.000
_cell.angle_alpha   90.00
_cell.angle_beta   90.00
_cell.angle_gamma   90.00
#
_symmetry.space_group_name_H-M   'P 1'
#
loop_
_entity.id
_entity.type
_entity.pdbx_description
1 polymer ?
#
loop_
_entity_poly.entity_id
_entity_poly.type
_entity_poly.pdbx_seq_one_letter_code
_entity_poly.pdbx_strand_id
1 'polypeptide(L)'
;MTDLTAQKRMAAEVLDVGDIRAEEPKGNSRGRARERQEKRAYGHRKGQGSRKGTAGGRENEKDKWASSIRAQRTKLRELRDDGTITRSRYRELYDKASGGEFDSVADIERTIEGEN
;
A
#
# COMPACT_ATOMS: atom_id res chain seq x y z
N MET A 1 -14.91 -1.78 -56.22
CA MET A 1 -14.73 -2.13 -54.80
C MET A 1 -13.34 -2.72 -54.69
N THR A 2 -12.37 -1.97 -54.16
CA THR A 2 -10.97 -2.39 -54.09
C THR A 2 -10.84 -3.66 -53.25
N ASP A 3 -10.15 -4.67 -53.78
CA ASP A 3 -9.88 -5.92 -53.05
C ASP A 3 -8.90 -5.63 -51.91
N LEU A 4 -9.48 -5.41 -50.73
CA LEU A 4 -8.77 -5.16 -49.48
C LEU A 4 -7.83 -6.32 -49.12
N THR A 5 -8.10 -7.53 -49.61
CA THR A 5 -7.28 -8.71 -49.37
C THR A 5 -6.00 -8.64 -50.20
N ALA A 6 -6.12 -8.25 -51.47
CA ALA A 6 -4.98 -8.02 -52.36
C ALA A 6 -4.08 -6.87 -51.85
N GLN A 7 -4.68 -5.77 -51.37
CA GLN A 7 -3.92 -4.66 -50.78
C GLN A 7 -3.17 -5.05 -49.50
N LYS A 8 -3.79 -5.83 -48.60
CA LYS A 8 -3.12 -6.34 -47.39
C LYS A 8 -1.97 -7.30 -47.71
N ARG A 9 -2.14 -8.16 -48.71
CA ARG A 9 -1.11 -9.12 -49.14
C ARG A 9 0.11 -8.41 -49.73
N MET A 10 -0.13 -7.41 -50.58
CA MET A 10 0.93 -6.56 -51.13
C MET A 10 1.65 -5.76 -50.04
N ALA A 11 0.91 -5.20 -49.07
CA ALA A 11 1.53 -4.53 -47.92
C ALA A 11 2.38 -5.48 -47.06
N ALA A 12 1.91 -6.71 -46.83
CA ALA A 12 2.67 -7.73 -46.09
C ALA A 12 3.95 -8.14 -46.84
N GLU A 13 3.89 -8.29 -48.16
CA GLU A 13 5.05 -8.59 -49.00
C GLU A 13 6.11 -7.47 -48.94
N VAL A 14 5.68 -6.21 -49.01
CA VAL A 14 6.58 -5.05 -48.86
C VAL A 14 7.19 -4.96 -47.44
N LEU A 15 6.44 -5.36 -46.42
CA LEU A 15 6.94 -5.43 -45.03
C LEU A 15 7.91 -6.61 -44.81
N ASP A 16 7.69 -7.74 -45.48
CA ASP A 16 8.51 -8.96 -45.39
C ASP A 16 9.88 -8.80 -46.08
N VAL A 17 9.95 -8.01 -47.15
CA VAL A 17 11.19 -7.69 -47.87
C VAL A 17 12.18 -6.85 -47.02
N GLY A 18 11.80 -6.43 -45.82
CA GLY A 18 12.72 -5.78 -44.86
C GLY A 18 13.10 -4.34 -45.21
N ASP A 19 12.49 -3.78 -46.26
CA ASP A 19 12.66 -2.40 -46.72
C ASP A 19 11.89 -1.39 -45.85
N ILE A 20 10.87 -1.82 -45.10
CA ILE A 20 10.09 -0.98 -44.18
C ILE A 20 10.06 -1.63 -42.79
N ARG A 21 10.66 -0.99 -41.78
CA ARG A 21 10.66 -1.44 -40.37
C ARG A 21 9.94 -0.42 -39.49
N ALA A 22 9.12 -0.92 -38.56
CA ALA A 22 8.58 -0.10 -37.48
C ALA A 22 9.57 -0.08 -36.31
N GLU A 23 9.93 1.11 -35.83
CA GLU A 23 10.70 1.23 -34.59
C GLU A 23 9.83 0.89 -33.37
N GLU A 24 10.44 0.28 -32.36
CA GLU A 24 9.76 0.08 -31.08
C GLU A 24 9.50 1.42 -30.38
N PRO A 25 8.31 1.62 -29.78
CA PRO A 25 8.01 2.83 -29.06
C PRO A 25 8.89 2.96 -27.82
N LYS A 26 9.46 4.14 -27.60
CA LYS A 26 10.32 4.42 -26.44
C LYS A 26 9.49 4.53 -25.15
N GLY A 27 9.97 3.90 -24.08
CA GLY A 27 9.42 4.01 -22.73
C GLY A 27 10.29 4.85 -21.80
N ASN A 28 9.67 5.47 -20.79
CA ASN A 28 10.41 6.20 -19.75
C ASN A 28 11.14 5.24 -18.81
N SER A 29 12.46 5.40 -18.69
CA SER A 29 13.25 4.66 -17.70
C SER A 29 12.80 4.97 -16.27
N ARG A 30 12.71 3.93 -15.44
CA ARG A 30 12.34 4.02 -14.03
C ARG A 30 13.54 3.97 -13.07
N GLY A 31 14.78 3.86 -13.55
CA GLY A 31 15.97 3.67 -12.70
C GLY A 31 16.08 4.70 -11.57
N ARG A 32 16.14 6.00 -11.93
CA ARG A 32 16.17 7.12 -10.96
C ARG A 32 14.94 7.17 -10.05
N ALA A 33 13.79 6.70 -10.53
CA ALA A 33 12.57 6.67 -9.73
C ALA A 33 12.63 5.58 -8.65
N ARG A 34 13.15 4.40 -8.98
CA ARG A 34 13.33 3.27 -8.05
C ARG A 34 14.33 3.62 -6.95
N GLU A 35 15.50 4.15 -7.29
CA GLU A 35 16.50 4.58 -6.31
C GLU A 35 15.92 5.61 -5.32
N ARG A 36 15.13 6.57 -5.82
CA ARG A 36 14.44 7.55 -4.96
C ARG A 36 13.39 6.88 -4.06
N GLN A 37 12.65 5.89 -4.58
CA GLN A 37 11.63 5.16 -3.82
C GLN A 37 12.27 4.35 -2.70
N GLU A 38 13.38 3.66 -2.94
CA GLU A 38 14.13 2.90 -1.92
C GLU A 38 14.60 3.81 -0.78
N LYS A 39 15.23 4.96 -1.10
CA LYS A 39 15.65 5.92 -0.08
C LYS A 39 14.45 6.44 0.73
N ARG A 40 13.30 6.69 0.08
CA ARG A 40 12.07 7.10 0.76
C ARG A 40 11.47 5.99 1.62
N ALA A 41 11.48 4.74 1.16
CA ALA A 41 10.98 3.59 1.90
C ALA A 41 11.75 3.43 3.22
N TYR A 42 13.08 3.53 3.17
CA TYR A 42 13.94 3.53 4.36
C TYR A 42 13.65 4.70 5.32
N GLY A 43 13.17 5.84 4.82
CA GLY A 43 12.84 7.02 5.63
C GLY A 43 13.58 8.31 5.25
N HIS A 44 14.56 8.23 4.34
CA HIS A 44 15.29 9.39 3.84
C HIS A 44 14.47 10.22 2.83
N ARG A 45 14.93 11.44 2.51
CA ARG A 45 14.29 12.36 1.54
C ARG A 45 12.81 12.68 1.88
N LYS A 46 12.47 12.66 3.18
CA LYS A 46 11.14 12.96 3.76
C LYS A 46 11.15 14.12 4.79
N GLY A 47 12.26 14.86 4.89
CA GLY A 47 12.42 16.01 5.79
C GLY A 47 11.55 17.21 5.41
N GLN A 48 11.46 18.22 6.29
CA GLN A 48 10.51 19.34 6.16
C GLN A 48 10.63 20.10 4.82
N GLY A 49 11.84 20.42 4.38
CA GLY A 49 12.06 21.14 3.11
C GLY A 49 11.66 20.36 1.84
N SER A 50 11.50 19.04 1.93
CA SER A 50 11.01 18.20 0.82
C SER A 50 9.48 18.08 0.78
N ARG A 51 8.77 18.56 1.80
CA ARG A 51 7.31 18.48 1.90
C ARG A 51 6.69 19.69 1.21
N LYS A 52 5.58 19.47 0.51
CA LYS A 52 4.82 20.52 -0.20
C LYS A 52 3.34 20.57 0.19
N GLY A 53 2.76 19.47 0.66
CA GLY A 53 1.37 19.39 1.14
C GLY A 53 1.25 19.41 2.66
N THR A 54 0.03 19.64 3.14
CA THR A 54 -0.33 19.60 4.58
C THR A 54 -0.17 18.21 5.18
N ALA A 55 -0.15 18.11 6.52
CA ALA A 55 -0.03 16.82 7.21
C ALA A 55 -1.16 15.85 6.82
N GLY A 56 -2.42 16.29 6.88
CA GLY A 56 -3.60 15.50 6.49
C GLY A 56 -3.62 15.08 5.02
N GLY A 57 -2.98 15.86 4.12
CA GLY A 57 -2.82 15.48 2.71
C GLY A 57 -1.73 14.44 2.46
N ARG A 58 -0.80 14.28 3.42
CA ARG A 58 0.26 13.26 3.37
C ARG A 58 -0.15 11.96 4.05
N GLU A 59 -0.97 12.05 5.09
CA GLU A 59 -1.53 10.93 5.84
C GLU A 59 -2.93 11.34 6.31
N ASN A 60 -3.96 10.62 5.86
CA ASN A 60 -5.33 10.91 6.26
C ASN A 60 -5.59 10.40 7.69
N GLU A 61 -6.10 11.27 8.55
CA GLU A 61 -6.33 10.97 9.97
C GLU A 61 -7.35 9.86 10.19
N LYS A 62 -8.43 9.84 9.40
CA LYS A 62 -9.47 8.81 9.48
C LYS A 62 -8.94 7.45 9.03
N ASP A 63 -8.17 7.40 7.96
CA ASP A 63 -7.56 6.16 7.48
C ASP A 63 -6.54 5.62 8.48
N LYS A 64 -5.76 6.51 9.09
CA LYS A 64 -4.84 6.18 10.18
C LYS A 64 -5.57 5.57 11.37
N TRP A 65 -6.60 6.24 11.89
CA TRP A 65 -7.43 5.71 12.98
C TRP A 65 -8.04 4.36 12.62
N ALA A 66 -8.61 4.25 11.41
CA ALA A 66 -9.23 3.02 10.94
C ALA A 66 -8.23 1.87 10.77
N SER A 67 -6.96 2.16 10.44
CA SER A 67 -5.88 1.18 10.42
C SER A 67 -5.53 0.73 11.84
N SER A 68 -5.31 1.69 12.76
CA SER A 68 -4.95 1.41 14.15
C SER A 68 -6.01 0.58 14.87
N ILE A 69 -7.28 0.98 14.81
CA ILE A 69 -8.36 0.27 15.52
C ILE A 69 -8.59 -1.14 14.96
N ARG A 70 -8.41 -1.36 13.66
CA ARG A 70 -8.52 -2.69 13.05
C ARG A 70 -7.39 -3.62 13.52
N ALA A 71 -6.17 -3.11 13.61
CA ALA A 71 -5.04 -3.88 14.14
C ALA A 71 -5.27 -4.26 15.60
N GLN A 72 -5.67 -3.29 16.44
CA GLN A 72 -6.01 -3.51 17.85
C GLN A 72 -7.11 -4.57 18.04
N ARG A 73 -8.22 -4.43 17.31
CA ARG A 73 -9.35 -5.39 17.39
C ARG A 73 -8.99 -6.78 16.89
N THR A 74 -8.07 -6.87 15.92
CA THR A 74 -7.57 -8.16 15.43
C THR A 74 -6.72 -8.83 16.49
N LYS A 75 -5.77 -8.12 17.11
CA LYS A 75 -4.98 -8.64 18.22
C LYS A 75 -5.85 -9.12 19.38
N LEU A 76 -6.83 -8.31 19.80
CA LEU A 76 -7.75 -8.70 20.89
C LEU A 76 -8.55 -9.96 20.55
N ARG A 77 -8.93 -10.15 19.28
CA ARG A 77 -9.60 -11.37 18.83
C ARG A 77 -8.68 -12.57 18.94
N GLU A 78 -7.43 -12.44 18.47
CA GLU A 78 -6.42 -13.49 18.56
C GLU A 78 -6.19 -13.92 20.02
N LEU A 79 -5.96 -12.97 20.93
CA LEU A 79 -5.75 -13.23 22.36
C LEU A 79 -6.94 -13.88 23.06
N ARG A 80 -8.16 -13.64 22.56
CA ARG A 80 -9.36 -14.30 23.07
C ARG A 80 -9.42 -15.74 22.56
N ASP A 81 -9.13 -15.94 21.28
CA ASP A 81 -9.26 -17.22 20.60
C ASP A 81 -8.15 -18.21 21.01
N ASP A 82 -6.96 -17.71 21.39
CA ASP A 82 -5.87 -18.51 21.97
C ASP A 82 -6.03 -18.77 23.49
N GLY A 83 -6.99 -18.11 24.13
CA GLY A 83 -7.30 -18.26 25.56
C GLY A 83 -6.46 -17.41 26.51
N THR A 84 -5.57 -16.55 26.01
CA THR A 84 -4.77 -15.62 26.82
C THR A 84 -5.67 -14.67 27.61
N ILE A 85 -6.76 -14.19 27.01
CA ILE A 85 -7.77 -13.38 27.69
C ILE A 85 -9.14 -14.05 27.69
N THR A 86 -9.87 -13.89 28.80
CA THR A 86 -11.24 -14.37 28.90
C THR A 86 -12.19 -13.57 28.01
N ARG A 87 -13.37 -14.13 27.71
CA ARG A 87 -14.40 -13.44 26.91
C ARG A 87 -14.85 -12.12 27.55
N SER A 88 -14.96 -12.05 28.87
CA SER A 88 -15.30 -10.81 29.58
C SER A 88 -14.19 -9.78 29.44
N ARG A 89 -12.93 -10.19 29.65
CA ARG A 89 -11.78 -9.32 29.51
C ARG A 89 -11.60 -8.80 28.09
N TYR A 90 -11.80 -9.66 27.09
CA TYR A 90 -11.86 -9.26 25.68
C TYR A 90 -12.85 -8.12 25.46
N ARG A 91 -14.07 -8.23 26.02
CA ARG A 91 -15.10 -7.22 25.78
C ARG A 91 -14.73 -5.88 26.41
N GLU A 92 -14.20 -5.90 27.62
CA GLU A 92 -13.72 -4.70 28.31
C GLU A 92 -12.61 -3.99 27.50
N LEU A 93 -11.58 -4.74 27.09
CA LEU A 93 -10.47 -4.20 26.30
C LEU A 93 -10.93 -3.72 24.92
N TYR A 94 -11.91 -4.39 24.31
CA TYR A 94 -12.47 -3.99 23.02
C TYR A 94 -13.21 -2.65 23.11
N ASP A 95 -13.97 -2.43 24.17
CA ASP A 95 -14.71 -1.20 24.40
C ASP A 95 -13.73 -0.05 24.72
N LYS A 96 -12.68 -0.30 25.53
CA LYS A 96 -11.56 0.64 25.75
C LYS A 96 -10.82 1.00 24.45
N ALA A 97 -10.48 0.02 23.63
CA ALA A 97 -9.85 0.27 22.33
C ALA A 97 -10.74 1.12 21.42
N SER A 98 -12.05 0.86 21.41
CA SER A 98 -13.01 1.64 20.65
C SER A 98 -13.13 3.09 21.15
N GLY A 99 -12.86 3.33 22.43
CA GLY A 99 -12.75 4.65 23.05
C GLY A 99 -11.42 5.37 22.81
N GLY A 100 -10.41 4.68 22.26
CA GLY A 100 -9.09 5.26 21.99
C GLY A 100 -8.11 5.21 23.16
N GLU A 101 -8.34 4.34 24.15
CA GLU A 101 -7.45 4.18 25.31
C GLU A 101 -6.06 3.62 24.96
N PHE A 102 -5.90 3.03 23.76
CA PHE A 102 -4.64 2.44 23.32
C PHE A 102 -4.06 3.17 22.11
N ASP A 103 -2.78 3.52 22.19
CA ASP A 103 -2.06 4.14 21.07
C ASP A 103 -1.73 3.14 19.95
N SER A 104 -1.49 1.88 20.34
CA SER A 104 -1.01 0.84 19.42
C SER A 104 -1.34 -0.57 19.93
N VAL A 105 -1.04 -1.58 19.11
CA VAL A 105 -1.14 -2.99 19.52
C VAL A 105 -0.19 -3.30 20.69
N ALA A 106 1.02 -2.74 20.67
CA ALA A 106 2.00 -2.95 21.74
C ALA A 106 1.53 -2.37 23.09
N ASP A 107 0.69 -1.33 23.06
CA ASP A 107 0.11 -0.74 24.26
C ASP A 107 -0.93 -1.68 24.91
N ILE A 108 -1.70 -2.40 24.09
CA ILE A 108 -2.61 -3.46 24.56
C ILE A 108 -1.81 -4.58 25.23
N GLU A 109 -0.74 -5.04 24.57
CA GLU A 109 0.12 -6.11 25.10
C GLU A 109 0.72 -5.72 26.45
N ARG A 110 1.31 -4.52 26.54
CA ARG A 110 1.82 -3.96 27.80
C ARG A 110 0.76 -3.87 28.89
N THR A 111 -0.47 -3.47 28.54
CA THR A 111 -1.58 -3.39 29.51
C THR A 111 -1.92 -4.77 30.09
N ILE A 112 -1.92 -5.81 29.25
CA ILE A 112 -2.22 -7.17 29.68
C ILE A 112 -1.06 -7.76 30.51
N GLU A 113 0.18 -7.49 30.12
CA GLU A 113 1.37 -7.96 30.83
C GLU A 113 1.49 -7.30 32.22
N GLY A 114 1.21 -6.00 32.33
CA GLY A 114 1.32 -5.27 33.60
C GLY A 114 0.24 -5.60 34.64
N GLU A 115 -0.80 -6.35 34.26
CA GLU A 115 -1.86 -6.81 35.16
C GLU A 115 -1.62 -8.23 35.71
N ASN A 116 -0.63 -8.95 35.18
CA ASN A 116 -0.17 -10.24 35.71
C ASN A 116 0.95 -10.03 36.74
#